data_AF-A0A967DA69-F1
#
_entry.id   AF-A0A967DA69-F1
#
_cell.length_a   1.000
_cell.length_b   1.000
_cell.length_c   1.000
_cell.angle_alpha   90.00
_cell.angle_beta   90.00
_cell.angle_gamma   90.00
#
_symmetry.space_group_name_H-M   'P 1'
#
loop_
_entity.id
_entity.type
_entity.pdbx_description
1 polymer ?
#
loop_
_entity_poly.entity_id
_entity_poly.type
_entity_poly.pdbx_seq_one_letter_code
_entity_poly.pdbx_strand_id
1 'polypeptide(L)'
;GHTPACMAYAIGDAIFVGDTIFMPDVGTARCDFPGGNAKTLYQSVQKILSYPDDTRLFMCHDYPPTDRPIAYETTVGEEKQKNIHVHEGVTEPQFVEMRNQRDQTLEMPVLILPSIQVNIRAGHPPPAEANGKTYLKIPFNVL
;
A
#
# COMPACT_ATOMS: atom_id res chain seq x y z
N GLY A 1 -0.97 -1.07 -8.54
CA GLY A 1 -2.19 -1.40 -7.77
C GLY A 1 -2.54 -0.22 -6.90
N HIS A 2 -1.92 -0.13 -5.72
CA HIS A 2 -2.05 1.00 -4.79
C HIS A 2 -1.70 2.37 -5.42
N THR A 3 -0.57 2.42 -6.14
CA THR A 3 -0.25 3.48 -7.11
C THR A 3 0.16 2.84 -8.44
N PRO A 4 0.22 3.59 -9.56
CA PRO A 4 0.73 3.07 -10.82
C PRO A 4 2.26 2.84 -10.82
N ALA A 5 2.99 3.28 -9.79
CA ALA A 5 4.45 3.24 -9.73
C ALA A 5 5.02 2.31 -8.63
N CYS A 6 4.17 1.56 -7.92
CA CYS A 6 4.62 0.65 -6.86
C CYS A 6 5.61 -0.39 -7.41
N MET A 7 6.66 -0.64 -6.62
CA MET A 7 7.65 -1.69 -6.86
C MET A 7 7.73 -2.58 -5.61
N ALA A 8 8.02 -3.86 -5.82
CA ALA A 8 8.43 -4.78 -4.76
C ALA A 8 9.87 -5.21 -5.01
N TYR A 9 10.69 -5.26 -3.95
CA TYR A 9 12.10 -5.63 -4.05
C TYR A 9 12.30 -7.04 -3.50
N ALA A 10 12.58 -7.99 -4.39
CA ALA A 10 12.93 -9.36 -4.03
C ALA A 10 14.44 -9.50 -3.85
N ILE A 11 14.88 -9.94 -2.67
CA ILE A 11 16.29 -10.07 -2.27
C ILE A 11 16.44 -11.38 -1.50
N GLY A 12 17.10 -12.37 -2.10
CA GLY A 12 17.27 -13.69 -1.47
C GLY A 12 15.92 -14.37 -1.19
N ASP A 13 15.67 -14.68 0.08
CA ASP A 13 14.45 -15.31 0.60
C ASP A 13 13.37 -14.29 1.03
N ALA A 14 13.58 -13.00 0.75
CA ALA A 14 12.71 -11.92 1.23
C ALA A 14 12.18 -11.02 0.11
N ILE A 15 10.99 -10.46 0.32
CA ILE A 15 10.39 -9.44 -0.54
C ILE A 15 9.93 -8.25 0.30
N PHE A 16 10.40 -7.05 -0.03
CA PHE A 16 9.87 -5.79 0.50
C PHE A 16 8.69 -5.36 -0.37
N VAL A 17 7.47 -5.49 0.13
CA VAL A 17 6.25 -5.47 -0.69
C VAL A 17 5.66 -4.07 -0.91
N GLY A 18 6.19 -3.05 -0.24
CA GLY A 18 5.59 -1.72 -0.24
C GLY A 18 4.17 -1.73 0.31
N ASP A 19 3.35 -0.76 -0.08
CA ASP A 19 1.90 -0.77 0.18
C ASP A 19 1.17 -1.61 -0.89
N THR A 20 1.40 -2.91 -0.85
CA THR A 20 0.69 -3.89 -1.71
C THR A 20 -0.23 -4.77 -0.85
N ILE A 21 0.39 -5.46 0.11
CA ILE A 21 -0.26 -6.31 1.11
C ILE A 21 0.22 -5.84 2.49
N PHE A 22 -0.63 -5.99 3.51
CA PHE A 22 -0.29 -5.75 4.91
C PHE A 22 -0.25 -7.08 5.65
N MET A 23 0.06 -7.03 6.95
CA MET A 23 -0.08 -8.19 7.84
C MET A 23 -1.44 -8.89 7.61
N PRO A 24 -1.54 -10.22 7.77
CA PRO A 24 -2.74 -10.96 7.36
C PRO A 24 -4.04 -10.46 8.01
N ASP A 25 -3.97 -9.94 9.22
CA ASP A 25 -5.10 -9.39 9.97
C ASP A 25 -5.48 -7.94 9.59
N VAL A 26 -4.65 -7.26 8.81
CA VAL A 26 -4.89 -5.90 8.28
C VAL A 26 -5.36 -5.96 6.82
N GLY A 27 -4.90 -6.94 6.05
CA GLY A 27 -5.37 -7.20 4.69
C GLY A 27 -4.52 -6.52 3.61
N THR A 28 -5.08 -5.54 2.90
CA THR A 28 -4.48 -4.94 1.69
C THR A 28 -4.60 -3.42 1.66
N ALA A 29 -3.71 -2.78 0.90
CA ALA A 29 -3.68 -1.34 0.71
C ALA A 29 -4.89 -0.81 -0.08
N ARG A 30 -5.23 0.47 0.12
CA ARG A 30 -6.24 1.22 -0.64
C ARG A 30 -5.84 1.37 -2.12
N CYS A 31 -6.81 1.58 -3.00
CA CYS A 31 -6.62 1.68 -4.46
C CYS A 31 -7.25 2.93 -5.08
N ASP A 32 -7.61 3.93 -4.28
CA ASP A 32 -8.34 5.13 -4.67
C ASP A 32 -7.44 6.38 -4.85
N PHE A 33 -6.12 6.24 -4.71
CA PHE A 33 -5.21 7.27 -5.19
C PHE A 33 -5.32 7.46 -6.71
N PRO A 34 -4.93 8.63 -7.26
CA PRO A 34 -4.90 8.83 -8.71
C PRO A 34 -4.11 7.73 -9.44
N GLY A 35 -4.79 6.99 -10.33
CA GLY A 35 -4.22 5.86 -11.06
C GLY A 35 -4.16 4.54 -10.26
N GLY A 36 -4.66 4.52 -9.03
CA GLY A 36 -4.88 3.31 -8.25
C GLY A 36 -5.97 2.44 -8.86
N ASN A 37 -5.85 1.11 -8.68
CA ASN A 37 -6.79 0.15 -9.28
C ASN A 37 -6.78 -1.18 -8.53
N ALA A 38 -7.93 -1.56 -7.97
CA ALA A 38 -8.10 -2.79 -7.17
C ALA A 38 -7.80 -4.06 -7.96
N LYS A 39 -8.22 -4.14 -9.23
CA LYS A 39 -7.92 -5.29 -10.10
C LYS A 39 -6.41 -5.45 -10.31
N THR A 40 -5.72 -4.35 -10.59
CA THR A 40 -4.25 -4.33 -10.74
C THR A 40 -3.56 -4.70 -9.42
N LEU A 41 -4.10 -4.25 -8.28
CA LEU A 41 -3.59 -4.63 -6.97
C LEU A 41 -3.70 -6.14 -6.75
N TYR A 42 -4.88 -6.72 -6.99
CA TYR A 42 -5.10 -8.16 -6.88
C TYR A 42 -4.07 -8.94 -7.69
N GLN A 43 -3.89 -8.60 -8.97
CA GLN A 43 -2.92 -9.27 -9.85
C GLN A 43 -1.48 -9.11 -9.36
N SER A 44 -1.13 -7.95 -8.79
CA SER A 44 0.19 -7.73 -8.18
C SER A 44 0.39 -8.59 -6.93
N VAL A 45 -0.63 -8.71 -6.08
CA VAL A 45 -0.61 -9.59 -4.91
C VAL A 45 -0.45 -11.05 -5.33
N GLN A 46 -1.22 -11.52 -6.31
CA GLN A 46 -1.10 -12.91 -6.81
C GLN A 46 0.31 -13.22 -7.34
N LYS A 47 1.00 -12.23 -7.94
CA LYS A 47 2.41 -12.38 -8.35
C LYS A 47 3.37 -12.47 -7.16
N ILE A 48 3.10 -11.80 -6.05
CA ILE A 48 3.89 -11.93 -4.81
C ILE A 48 3.60 -13.29 -4.17
N LEU A 49 2.34 -13.68 -4.07
CA LEU A 49 1.93 -14.95 -3.46
C LEU A 49 2.29 -16.18 -4.31
N SER A 50 2.76 -16.02 -5.55
CA SER A 50 3.29 -17.15 -6.34
C SER A 50 4.70 -17.57 -5.94
N TYR A 51 5.37 -16.86 -5.03
CA TYR A 51 6.67 -17.26 -4.47
C TYR A 51 6.52 -18.46 -3.51
N PRO A 52 7.63 -19.15 -3.13
CA PRO A 52 7.60 -20.21 -2.13
C PRO A 52 6.97 -19.77 -0.81
N ASP A 53 6.26 -20.67 -0.12
CA ASP A 53 5.48 -20.34 1.08
C ASP A 53 6.32 -19.82 2.25
N ASP A 54 7.60 -20.20 2.32
CA ASP A 54 8.57 -19.74 3.30
C ASP A 54 9.21 -18.38 2.96
N THR A 55 8.89 -17.80 1.79
CA THR A 55 9.36 -16.47 1.40
C THR A 55 8.86 -15.42 2.38
N ARG A 56 9.79 -14.67 2.96
CA ARG A 56 9.52 -13.63 3.95
C ARG A 56 9.01 -12.37 3.25
N LEU A 57 7.94 -11.78 3.77
CA LEU A 57 7.36 -10.55 3.24
C LEU A 57 7.50 -9.45 4.28
N PHE A 58 8.10 -8.33 3.89
CA PHE A 58 8.32 -7.16 4.74
C PHE A 58 7.38 -6.03 4.37
N MET A 59 6.54 -5.64 5.33
CA MET A 59 5.50 -4.62 5.18
C MET A 59 6.07 -3.20 5.17
N CYS A 60 5.45 -2.29 4.42
CA CYS A 60 5.78 -0.87 4.47
C CYS A 60 5.18 -0.17 5.70
N HIS A 61 4.00 -0.62 6.12
CA HIS A 61 3.27 -0.09 7.27
C HIS A 61 2.62 -1.21 8.07
N ASP A 62 2.38 -0.96 9.35
CA ASP A 62 1.55 -1.79 10.21
C ASP A 62 0.55 -0.90 10.96
N TYR A 63 -0.72 -1.32 10.95
CA TYR A 63 -1.82 -0.65 11.64
C TYR A 63 -2.63 -1.72 12.39
N PRO A 64 -2.15 -2.17 13.57
CA PRO A 64 -2.77 -3.25 14.31
C PRO A 64 -4.28 -2.99 14.53
N PRO A 65 -5.17 -3.93 14.14
CA PRO A 65 -6.61 -3.77 14.37
C PRO A 65 -7.00 -4.05 15.84
N THR A 66 -6.05 -4.55 16.63
CA THR A 66 -6.18 -4.91 18.05
C THR A 66 -4.93 -4.45 18.80
N ASP A 67 -4.87 -4.73 20.10
CA ASP A 67 -3.74 -4.37 20.98
C ASP A 67 -2.48 -5.24 20.74
N ARG A 68 -2.40 -5.94 19.59
CA ARG A 68 -1.23 -6.76 19.26
C ARG A 68 0.02 -5.89 19.09
N PRO A 69 1.22 -6.43 19.40
CA PRO A 69 2.47 -5.74 19.10
C PRO A 69 2.63 -5.41 17.61
N ILE A 70 3.48 -4.43 17.34
CA ILE A 70 3.90 -4.09 15.97
C ILE A 70 4.48 -5.32 15.29
N ALA A 71 4.01 -5.59 14.08
CA ALA A 71 4.50 -6.66 13.22
C ALA A 71 4.72 -6.12 11.81
N TYR A 72 5.85 -6.47 11.21
CA TYR A 72 6.25 -5.98 9.89
C TYR A 72 6.77 -7.10 8.99
N GLU A 73 6.75 -8.33 9.47
CA GLU A 73 7.23 -9.52 8.78
C GLU A 73 6.19 -10.64 8.90
N THR A 74 5.91 -11.27 7.77
CA THR A 74 5.01 -12.43 7.59
C THR A 74 5.63 -13.32 6.49
N THR A 75 4.94 -14.36 6.07
CA THR A 75 5.36 -15.22 4.95
C THR A 75 4.29 -15.32 3.88
N VAL A 76 4.68 -15.71 2.66
CA VAL A 76 3.73 -16.01 1.58
C VAL A 76 2.69 -17.05 2.02
N GLY A 77 3.12 -18.11 2.71
CA GLY A 77 2.22 -19.15 3.21
C GLY A 77 1.20 -18.63 4.22
N GLU A 78 1.62 -17.74 5.13
CA GLU A 78 0.71 -17.12 6.09
C GLU A 78 -0.28 -16.16 5.43
N GLU A 79 0.15 -15.36 4.46
CA GLU A 79 -0.74 -14.48 3.69
C GLU A 79 -1.80 -15.28 2.92
N LYS A 80 -1.38 -16.36 2.23
CA LYS A 80 -2.29 -17.28 1.54
C LYS A 80 -3.35 -17.86 2.46
N GLN A 81 -3.00 -18.20 3.70
CA GLN A 81 -3.92 -18.86 4.62
C GLN A 81 -4.81 -17.88 5.39
N LYS A 82 -4.27 -16.71 5.76
CA LYS A 82 -4.84 -15.88 6.82
C LYS A 82 -5.21 -14.46 6.38
N ASN A 83 -4.80 -14.00 5.18
CA ASN A 83 -5.07 -12.61 4.80
C ASN A 83 -6.57 -12.35 4.67
N ILE A 84 -7.12 -11.47 5.50
CA ILE A 84 -8.57 -11.23 5.59
C ILE A 84 -9.20 -10.67 4.30
N HIS A 85 -8.39 -10.18 3.36
CA HIS A 85 -8.86 -9.61 2.10
C HIS A 85 -8.57 -10.50 0.88
N VAL A 86 -7.46 -11.26 0.89
CA VAL A 86 -6.91 -11.89 -0.33
C VAL A 86 -6.29 -13.28 -0.08
N HIS A 87 -6.71 -13.97 0.98
CA HIS A 87 -6.36 -15.36 1.19
C HIS A 87 -6.78 -16.26 0.00
N GLU A 88 -6.22 -17.47 -0.07
CA GLU A 88 -6.60 -18.47 -1.05
C GLU A 88 -8.11 -18.76 -0.95
N GLY A 89 -8.78 -18.70 -2.10
CA GLY A 89 -10.23 -18.84 -2.21
C GLY A 89 -10.96 -17.51 -2.47
N VAL A 90 -10.32 -16.35 -2.28
CA VAL A 90 -10.86 -15.06 -2.72
C VAL A 90 -10.59 -14.89 -4.21
N THR A 91 -11.64 -14.68 -5.01
CA THR A 91 -11.53 -14.44 -6.46
C THR A 91 -11.26 -12.96 -6.78
N GLU A 92 -10.72 -12.65 -7.98
CA GLU A 92 -10.51 -11.27 -8.44
C GLU A 92 -11.78 -10.41 -8.32
N PRO A 93 -12.98 -10.84 -8.78
CA PRO A 93 -14.19 -10.02 -8.65
C PRO A 93 -14.59 -9.77 -7.19
N GLN A 94 -14.47 -10.76 -6.31
CA GLN A 94 -14.76 -10.60 -4.87
C GLN A 94 -13.82 -9.59 -4.22
N PHE A 95 -12.52 -9.69 -4.52
CA PHE A 95 -11.53 -8.74 -4.04
C PHE A 95 -11.81 -7.33 -4.54
N VAL A 96 -12.07 -7.16 -5.83
CA VAL A 96 -12.32 -5.85 -6.45
C VAL A 96 -13.55 -5.18 -5.83
N GLU A 97 -14.63 -5.93 -5.66
CA GLU A 97 -15.85 -5.41 -5.03
C GLU A 97 -15.58 -4.96 -3.59
N MET A 98 -15.01 -5.83 -2.77
CA MET A 98 -14.66 -5.52 -1.38
C MET A 98 -13.74 -4.30 -1.30
N ARG A 99 -12.70 -4.26 -2.13
CA ARG A 99 -11.68 -3.19 -2.09
C ARG A 99 -12.28 -1.84 -2.47
N ASN A 100 -13.09 -1.79 -3.53
CA ASN A 100 -13.76 -0.58 -3.98
C ASN A 100 -14.78 -0.06 -2.95
N GLN A 101 -15.57 -0.95 -2.34
CA GLN A 101 -16.50 -0.58 -1.27
C GLN A 101 -15.77 -0.02 -0.06
N ARG A 102 -14.68 -0.67 0.35
CA ARG A 102 -13.88 -0.22 1.49
C ARG A 102 -13.24 1.14 1.22
N ASP A 103 -12.69 1.36 0.04
CA ASP A 103 -12.01 2.62 -0.31
C ASP A 103 -12.96 3.84 -0.24
N GLN A 104 -14.24 3.67 -0.57
CA GLN A 104 -15.26 4.74 -0.44
C GLN A 104 -15.49 5.21 1.01
N THR A 105 -15.06 4.43 2.01
CA THR A 105 -15.22 4.75 3.43
C THR A 105 -13.98 5.42 4.04
N LEU A 106 -12.88 5.50 3.30
CA LEU A 106 -11.60 5.97 3.83
C LEU A 106 -11.45 7.47 3.67
N GLU A 107 -11.03 8.13 4.74
CA GLU A 107 -10.58 9.51 4.68
C GLU A 107 -9.24 9.64 3.95
N MET A 108 -8.92 10.86 3.52
CA MET A 108 -7.61 11.16 2.95
C MET A 108 -6.51 11.05 4.01
N PRO A 109 -5.35 10.45 3.70
CA PRO A 109 -4.25 10.41 4.65
C PRO A 109 -3.83 11.84 5.04
N VAL A 110 -3.64 12.08 6.35
CA VAL A 110 -3.35 13.41 6.93
C VAL A 110 -2.21 14.14 6.20
N LEU A 111 -1.17 13.41 5.77
CA LEU A 111 0.01 13.97 5.13
C LEU A 111 0.04 13.81 3.60
N ILE A 112 -1.05 13.43 2.94
CA ILE A 112 -1.01 13.13 1.50
C ILE A 112 -0.49 14.30 0.65
N LEU A 113 -0.97 15.52 0.91
CA LEU A 113 -0.60 16.71 0.14
C LEU A 113 0.87 17.12 0.36
N PRO A 114 1.38 17.23 1.61
CA PRO A 114 2.81 17.38 1.86
C PRO A 114 3.66 16.28 1.22
N SER A 115 3.31 15.01 1.43
CA SER A 115 4.12 13.86 1.03
C SER A 115 4.25 13.76 -0.48
N ILE A 116 3.17 13.88 -1.25
CA ILE A 116 3.24 13.77 -2.71
C ILE A 116 4.15 14.85 -3.30
N GLN A 117 4.09 16.08 -2.80
CA GLN A 117 4.89 17.19 -3.32
C GLN A 117 6.40 16.97 -3.13
N VAL A 118 6.79 16.33 -2.03
CA VAL A 118 8.19 16.05 -1.73
C VAL A 118 8.64 14.76 -2.42
N ASN A 119 7.82 13.72 -2.39
CA ASN A 119 8.17 12.40 -2.90
C ASN A 119 8.30 12.38 -4.43
N ILE A 120 7.47 13.13 -5.17
CA ILE A 120 7.60 13.26 -6.63
C ILE A 120 8.92 13.94 -7.04
N ARG A 121 9.57 14.65 -6.11
CA ARG A 121 10.88 15.30 -6.28
C ARG A 121 12.01 14.46 -5.68
N ALA A 122 11.82 13.15 -5.53
CA ALA A 122 12.77 12.23 -4.91
C ALA A 122 13.21 12.67 -3.49
N GLY A 123 12.27 13.22 -2.71
CA GLY A 123 12.54 13.66 -1.34
C GLY A 123 13.00 15.13 -1.22
N HIS A 124 13.24 15.82 -2.34
CA HIS A 124 13.65 17.22 -2.30
C HIS A 124 12.45 18.15 -1.99
N PRO A 125 12.65 19.19 -1.17
CA PRO A 125 11.63 20.19 -0.95
C PRO A 125 11.37 20.99 -2.24
N PRO A 126 10.20 21.65 -2.38
CA PRO A 126 9.98 22.59 -3.48
C PRO A 126 11.08 23.66 -3.57
N PRO A 127 11.37 24.21 -4.76
CA PRO A 127 12.29 25.33 -4.89
C PRO A 127 11.90 26.49 -3.97
N ALA A 128 12.90 27.17 -3.42
CA ALA A 128 12.65 28.36 -2.62
C ALA A 128 12.06 29.49 -3.48
N GLU A 129 11.17 30.28 -2.89
CA GLU A 129 10.67 31.51 -3.49
C GLU A 129 11.71 32.65 -3.38
N ALA A 130 11.40 33.83 -3.91
CA ALA A 130 12.32 34.98 -3.93
C ALA A 130 12.80 35.44 -2.55
N ASN A 131 12.06 35.11 -1.48
CA ASN A 131 12.44 35.39 -0.09
C ASN A 131 13.40 34.34 0.52
N GLY A 132 13.84 33.37 -0.28
CA GLY A 132 14.73 32.29 0.15
C GLY A 132 14.06 31.24 1.04
N LYS A 133 12.72 31.20 1.12
CA LYS A 133 11.97 30.21 1.89
C LYS A 133 11.25 29.23 0.97
N THR A 134 11.02 28.02 1.48
CA THR A 134 10.24 26.98 0.79
C THR A 134 8.87 26.83 1.43
N TYR A 135 7.85 26.62 0.60
CA TYR A 135 6.47 26.45 1.00
C TYR A 135 5.86 25.21 0.37
N LEU A 136 5.14 24.44 1.17
CA LEU A 136 4.21 23.43 0.66
C LEU A 136 2.92 24.13 0.23
N LYS A 137 2.32 23.67 -0.87
CA LYS A 137 1.11 24.28 -1.42
C LYS A 137 -0.10 23.43 -1.08
N ILE A 138 -1.03 23.93 -0.28
CA ILE A 138 -2.26 23.20 0.04
C ILE A 138 -3.37 23.69 -0.90
N PRO A 139 -3.80 22.88 -1.90
CA PRO A 139 -4.91 23.27 -2.76
C PRO A 139 -6.21 23.35 -1.95
N PHE A 140 -7.04 24.35 -2.24
CA PHE A 140 -8.31 24.57 -1.57
C PHE A 140 -9.47 24.04 -2.40
N ASN A 141 -10.24 23.09 -1.86
CA ASN A 141 -11.41 22.45 -2.51
C ASN A 141 -11.12 21.76 -3.86
N VAL A 142 -9.99 21.04 -3.97
CA VAL A 142 -9.58 20.36 -5.22
C VAL A 142 -9.37 18.84 -5.05
N LEU A 143 -9.34 18.32 -3.81
CA LEU A 143 -9.05 16.91 -3.53
C LEU A 143 -10.02 16.34 -2.51
#